data_AF-A0A2N2F412-F1
#
_entry.id   AF-A0A2N2F412-F1
#
_cell.length_a   1.000
_cell.length_b   1.000
_cell.length_c   1.000
_cell.angle_alpha   90.00
_cell.angle_beta   90.00
_cell.angle_gamma   90.00
#
_symmetry.space_group_name_H-M   'P 1'
#
loop_
_entity.id
_entity.type
_entity.pdbx_description
1 polymer ?
#
loop_
_entity_poly.entity_id
_entity_poly.type
_entity_poly.pdbx_seq_one_letter_code
_entity_poly.pdbx_strand_id
1 'polypeptide(L)'
;MDPHDPIKEKSTIAEVFDRNDFTEPEIEGLSCAISVYVKVFSRPPFSENWTIEQGGDSLAFLTDNEIENFNPDDETHLYRAIKYMLMNPDKVSTEQQGEEEILEIETPTGEFSSIRTIYPFTSILHAYSREAKDPNSMVLIGYYDTNEKQHIIDITEQSPTDFAKPKSVTRVRHMESQIGDKIIEEIGYYLPEGGEEEIRLLLKETPTAYLGEIATITEGGFMFESIKRAAKKFAPLPDQFVMFTKEGSATIRTAEEEDRLLALFSKVLYLGKELTLQRKQYLDDNGKNVFVNIYQVKNDQLQN
;
A
#
# COMPACT_ATOMS: atom_id res chain seq x y z
N MET A 1 27.22 22.50 24.75
CA MET A 1 27.03 21.07 24.47
C MET A 1 25.77 20.68 25.18
N ASP A 2 24.67 20.60 24.45
CA ASP A 2 23.35 20.29 24.97
C ASP A 2 23.23 18.76 25.08
N PRO A 3 22.97 18.15 26.26
CA PRO A 3 23.04 16.71 26.47
C PRO A 3 21.69 16.00 26.30
N HIS A 4 20.77 16.54 25.50
CA HIS A 4 19.42 16.01 25.33
C HIS A 4 19.00 15.84 23.87
N ASP A 5 19.89 15.33 23.02
CA ASP A 5 19.39 14.55 21.90
C ASP A 5 18.94 13.20 22.46
N PRO A 6 17.63 12.86 22.43
CA PRO A 6 17.20 11.51 22.74
C PRO A 6 17.98 10.57 21.82
N ILE A 7 18.56 9.51 22.39
CA ILE A 7 19.14 8.42 21.60
C ILE A 7 18.02 7.94 20.71
N LYS A 8 18.08 8.28 19.41
CA LYS A 8 17.09 7.82 18.45
C LYS A 8 17.31 6.33 18.27
N GLU A 9 16.28 5.57 18.56
CA GLU A 9 16.35 4.11 18.55
C GLU A 9 16.35 3.65 17.09
N LYS A 10 17.51 3.22 16.63
CA LYS A 10 17.71 2.67 15.29
C LYS A 10 17.23 1.21 15.31
N SER A 11 16.24 0.90 14.49
CA SER A 11 15.67 -0.46 14.35
C SER A 11 16.08 -1.06 13.00
N THR A 12 15.89 -2.37 12.83
CA THR A 12 16.08 -3.02 11.51
C THR A 12 14.75 -3.40 10.90
N ILE A 13 14.64 -3.43 9.58
CA ILE A 13 13.38 -3.89 8.96
C ILE A 13 13.12 -5.38 9.22
N ALA A 14 14.12 -6.14 9.69
CA ALA A 14 13.96 -7.51 10.16
C ALA A 14 12.98 -7.64 11.34
N GLU A 15 12.76 -6.55 12.10
CA GLU A 15 11.79 -6.52 13.19
C GLU A 15 10.33 -6.54 12.70
N VAL A 16 10.10 -6.10 11.45
CA VAL A 16 8.76 -6.07 10.82
C VAL A 16 8.62 -7.00 9.62
N PHE A 17 9.72 -7.62 9.18
CA PHE A 17 9.77 -8.52 8.03
C PHE A 17 10.75 -9.66 8.27
N ASP A 18 10.23 -10.87 8.56
CA ASP A 18 11.06 -12.08 8.60
C ASP A 18 11.24 -12.65 7.19
N ARG A 19 12.46 -12.54 6.65
CA ARG A 19 12.82 -13.10 5.34
C ARG A 19 12.48 -14.58 5.21
N ASN A 20 12.55 -15.36 6.30
CA ASN A 20 12.37 -16.82 6.26
C ASN A 20 10.91 -17.21 6.04
N ASP A 21 9.97 -16.31 6.30
CA ASP A 21 8.55 -16.57 6.07
C ASP A 21 8.20 -16.54 4.57
N PHE A 22 9.07 -16.01 3.72
CA PHE A 22 8.78 -15.79 2.29
C PHE A 22 9.73 -16.58 1.38
N THR A 23 9.21 -17.12 0.29
CA THR A 23 9.99 -17.63 -0.83
C THR A 23 10.52 -16.47 -1.67
N GLU A 24 11.56 -16.70 -2.48
CA GLU A 24 12.05 -15.65 -3.39
C GLU A 24 10.95 -15.12 -4.33
N PRO A 25 10.11 -15.96 -4.97
CA PRO A 25 9.01 -15.46 -5.79
C PRO A 25 7.97 -14.61 -5.01
N GLU A 26 7.67 -14.94 -3.76
CA GLU A 26 6.81 -14.09 -2.92
C GLU A 26 7.45 -12.73 -2.65
N ILE A 27 8.77 -12.68 -2.47
CA ILE A 27 9.52 -11.43 -2.33
C ILE A 27 9.50 -10.61 -3.61
N GLU A 28 9.57 -11.25 -4.78
CA GLU A 28 9.38 -10.54 -6.05
C GLU A 28 7.99 -9.90 -6.12
N GLY A 29 6.96 -10.64 -5.69
CA GLY A 29 5.59 -10.14 -5.60
C GLY A 29 5.45 -8.93 -4.68
N LEU A 30 6.00 -9.02 -3.47
CA LEU A 30 6.03 -7.92 -2.49
C LEU A 30 6.82 -6.71 -3.01
N SER A 31 7.99 -6.96 -3.61
CA SER A 31 8.83 -5.90 -4.18
C SER A 31 8.09 -5.15 -5.28
N CYS A 32 7.36 -5.87 -6.15
CA CYS A 32 6.48 -5.25 -7.15
C CYS A 32 5.42 -4.38 -6.48
N ALA A 33 4.69 -4.93 -5.50
CA ALA A 33 3.60 -4.23 -4.82
C ALA A 33 4.06 -2.90 -4.21
N ILE A 34 5.14 -2.94 -3.42
CA ILE A 34 5.71 -1.78 -2.75
C ILE A 34 6.29 -0.78 -3.76
N SER A 35 6.88 -1.25 -4.86
CA SER A 35 7.41 -0.35 -5.90
C SER A 35 6.32 0.45 -6.60
N VAL A 36 5.21 -0.19 -6.95
CA VAL A 36 4.05 0.52 -7.52
C VAL A 36 3.56 1.56 -6.54
N TYR A 37 3.46 1.17 -5.27
CA TYR A 37 3.01 2.04 -4.21
C TYR A 37 3.87 3.29 -4.15
N VAL A 38 5.16 3.14 -3.85
CA VAL A 38 6.12 4.25 -3.75
C VAL A 38 6.07 5.10 -5.01
N LYS A 39 6.07 4.50 -6.20
CA LYS A 39 6.09 5.24 -7.47
C LYS A 39 4.85 6.10 -7.70
N VAL A 40 3.67 5.63 -7.30
CA VAL A 40 2.42 6.38 -7.46
C VAL A 40 2.36 7.55 -6.49
N PHE A 41 2.76 7.33 -5.24
CA PHE A 41 2.74 8.36 -4.20
C PHE A 41 3.91 9.35 -4.26
N SER A 42 5.00 9.03 -4.95
CA SER A 42 6.04 10.03 -5.27
C SER A 42 5.65 11.00 -6.38
N ARG A 43 4.61 10.72 -7.18
CA ARG A 43 4.18 11.63 -8.26
C ARG A 43 3.17 12.68 -7.79
N PRO A 44 3.05 13.83 -8.49
CA PRO A 44 1.97 14.77 -8.23
C PRO A 44 0.60 14.09 -8.30
N PRO A 45 -0.35 14.48 -7.43
CA PRO A 45 -0.31 15.61 -6.50
C PRO A 45 0.28 15.29 -5.11
N PHE A 46 0.72 14.07 -4.86
CA PHE A 46 1.24 13.61 -3.56
C PHE A 46 2.66 14.14 -3.31
N SER A 47 3.55 13.96 -4.30
CA SER A 47 4.95 14.40 -4.23
C SER A 47 5.74 13.84 -3.03
N GLU A 48 5.38 12.64 -2.57
CA GLU A 48 6.03 11.94 -1.45
C GLU A 48 7.31 11.25 -1.93
N ASN A 49 8.32 12.06 -2.23
CA ASN A 49 9.54 11.59 -2.88
C ASN A 49 10.48 10.82 -1.94
N TRP A 50 11.18 9.83 -2.49
CA TRP A 50 12.37 9.26 -1.87
C TRP A 50 13.57 10.14 -2.23
N THR A 51 14.21 10.73 -1.22
CA THR A 51 15.41 11.55 -1.38
C THR A 51 16.62 10.71 -0.99
N ILE A 52 17.58 10.57 -1.90
CA ILE A 52 18.79 9.79 -1.64
C ILE A 52 19.86 10.75 -1.10
N GLU A 53 20.30 10.50 0.14
CA GLU A 53 21.46 11.16 0.70
C GLU A 53 22.64 10.19 0.58
N GLN A 54 23.64 10.57 -0.23
CA GLN A 54 24.84 9.75 -0.41
C GLN A 54 25.80 9.95 0.76
N GLY A 55 26.03 8.86 1.50
CA GLY A 55 27.12 8.70 2.46
C GLY A 55 28.15 7.70 1.93
N GLY A 56 28.68 7.95 0.73
CA GLY A 56 29.56 7.04 -0.01
C GLY A 56 29.09 6.92 -1.44
N ASP A 57 30.02 6.92 -2.39
CA ASP A 57 29.70 6.78 -3.81
C ASP A 57 28.91 5.47 -4.04
N SER A 58 27.66 5.58 -4.48
CA SER A 58 26.82 4.52 -5.06
C SER A 58 26.21 3.43 -4.14
N LEU A 59 24.89 3.27 -4.25
CA LEU A 59 24.13 2.05 -3.92
C LEU A 59 24.55 0.89 -4.86
N ALA A 60 25.72 0.29 -4.62
CA ALA A 60 26.34 -0.71 -5.49
C ALA A 60 25.76 -2.13 -5.36
N PHE A 61 24.49 -2.33 -5.70
CA PHE A 61 23.82 -3.65 -5.65
C PHE A 61 23.23 -4.16 -6.97
N LEU A 62 23.39 -3.41 -8.04
CA LEU A 62 22.94 -3.80 -9.37
C LEU A 62 24.20 -4.14 -10.16
N THR A 63 24.37 -5.40 -10.57
CA THR A 63 25.59 -5.90 -11.20
C THR A 63 26.09 -5.00 -12.35
N ASP A 64 27.39 -4.71 -12.34
CA ASP A 64 28.26 -4.08 -13.35
C ASP A 64 27.58 -3.29 -14.50
N ASN A 65 27.56 -1.95 -14.35
CA ASN A 65 27.22 -0.85 -15.29
C ASN A 65 25.90 -0.09 -15.10
N GLU A 66 25.02 -0.45 -14.16
CA GLU A 66 23.84 0.36 -13.80
C GLU A 66 24.05 1.19 -12.51
N ILE A 67 25.29 1.16 -12.00
CA ILE A 67 25.73 1.49 -10.63
C ILE A 67 25.79 3.00 -10.31
N GLU A 68 25.98 3.88 -11.30
CA GLU A 68 26.10 5.32 -11.02
C GLU A 68 24.76 6.07 -10.99
N ASN A 69 23.64 5.41 -11.32
CA ASN A 69 22.37 6.08 -11.62
C ASN A 69 21.14 5.42 -10.96
N PHE A 70 21.20 5.02 -9.68
CA PHE A 70 19.94 4.67 -8.98
C PHE A 70 19.00 5.87 -9.10
N ASN A 71 17.84 5.61 -9.70
CA ASN A 71 16.85 6.63 -9.99
C ASN A 71 15.55 6.11 -9.40
N PRO A 72 15.06 6.69 -8.29
CA PRO A 72 13.78 6.29 -7.71
C PRO A 72 12.63 6.59 -8.67
N ASP A 73 12.89 7.41 -9.72
CA ASP A 73 11.95 7.59 -10.79
C ASP A 73 11.87 6.44 -11.81
N ASP A 74 12.86 5.56 -11.87
CA ASP A 74 12.83 4.37 -12.71
C ASP A 74 12.20 3.20 -11.93
N GLU A 75 11.10 2.68 -12.47
CA GLU A 75 10.31 1.60 -11.87
C GLU A 75 11.10 0.30 -11.68
N THR A 76 12.09 0.05 -12.54
CA THR A 76 12.96 -1.13 -12.47
C THR A 76 14.02 -0.93 -11.39
N HIS A 77 14.62 0.26 -11.31
CA HIS A 77 15.62 0.58 -10.30
C HIS A 77 14.99 0.52 -8.89
N LEU A 78 13.83 1.14 -8.71
CA LEU A 78 13.09 1.11 -7.45
C LEU A 78 12.72 -0.33 -7.03
N TYR A 79 12.22 -1.13 -7.97
CA TYR A 79 11.93 -2.54 -7.74
C TYR A 79 13.13 -3.33 -7.26
N ARG A 80 14.28 -3.18 -7.92
CA ARG A 80 15.49 -3.93 -7.52
C ARG A 80 16.03 -3.47 -6.18
N ALA A 81 15.95 -2.18 -5.86
CA ALA A 81 16.31 -1.66 -4.54
C ALA A 81 15.43 -2.25 -3.45
N ILE A 82 14.10 -2.26 -3.63
CA ILE A 82 13.17 -2.89 -2.69
C ILE A 82 13.42 -4.39 -2.58
N LYS A 83 13.61 -5.10 -3.70
CA LYS A 83 13.95 -6.54 -3.68
C LYS A 83 15.22 -6.79 -2.86
N TYR A 84 16.25 -5.96 -3.02
CA TYR A 84 17.47 -6.07 -2.22
C TYR A 84 17.18 -5.91 -0.72
N MET A 85 16.42 -4.87 -0.34
CA MET A 85 16.06 -4.61 1.06
C MET A 85 15.32 -5.81 1.67
N LEU A 86 14.33 -6.36 0.96
CA LEU A 86 13.57 -7.52 1.42
C LEU A 86 14.39 -8.81 1.45
N MET A 87 15.37 -8.97 0.55
CA MET A 87 16.26 -10.13 0.58
C MET A 87 17.29 -10.06 1.71
N ASN A 88 17.55 -8.86 2.25
CA ASN A 88 18.58 -8.61 3.25
C ASN A 88 18.05 -7.68 4.37
N PRO A 89 17.00 -8.08 5.11
CA PRO A 89 16.34 -7.17 6.05
C PRO A 89 17.25 -6.73 7.21
N ASP A 90 18.21 -7.57 7.63
CA ASP A 90 19.20 -7.22 8.65
C ASP A 90 20.21 -6.14 8.19
N LYS A 91 20.26 -5.87 6.88
CA LYS A 91 21.13 -4.87 6.24
C LYS A 91 20.44 -3.55 6.01
N VAL A 92 19.19 -3.41 6.46
CA VAL A 92 18.42 -2.19 6.33
C VAL A 92 17.96 -1.76 7.70
N SER A 93 18.46 -0.62 8.13
CA SER A 93 18.09 0.00 9.39
C SER A 93 17.24 1.23 9.17
N THR A 94 16.31 1.48 10.08
CA THR A 94 15.36 2.58 10.01
C THR A 94 15.48 3.46 11.24
N GLU A 95 15.34 4.76 11.02
CA GLU A 95 15.32 5.78 12.07
C GLU A 95 14.26 6.82 11.74
N GLN A 96 13.39 7.15 12.71
CA GLN A 96 12.44 8.25 12.56
C GLN A 96 13.12 9.58 12.92
N GLN A 97 13.06 10.56 12.00
CA GLN A 97 13.52 11.93 12.21
C GLN A 97 12.40 12.93 11.90
N GLY A 98 11.64 13.31 12.92
CA GLY A 98 10.45 14.16 12.73
C GLY A 98 9.39 13.39 11.94
N GLU A 99 8.93 13.97 10.83
CA GLU A 99 7.97 13.36 9.90
C GLU A 99 8.64 12.42 8.88
N GLU A 100 9.98 12.40 8.83
CA GLU A 100 10.73 11.55 7.89
C GLU A 100 11.16 10.22 8.52
N GLU A 101 11.08 9.15 7.76
CA GLU A 101 11.79 7.89 8.00
C GLU A 101 13.08 7.86 7.16
N ILE A 102 14.19 7.52 7.80
CA ILE A 102 15.50 7.35 7.17
C ILE A 102 15.82 5.87 7.10
N LEU A 103 15.97 5.36 5.88
CA LEU A 103 16.41 3.99 5.60
C LEU A 103 17.91 4.02 5.30
N GLU A 104 18.73 3.42 6.17
CA GLU A 104 20.14 3.18 5.90
C GLU A 104 20.36 1.75 5.45
N ILE A 105 20.94 1.59 4.26
CA ILE A 105 21.13 0.32 3.56
C ILE A 105 22.63 0.02 3.49
N GLU A 106 23.05 -1.09 4.11
CA GLU A 106 24.44 -1.57 4.09
C GLU A 106 24.73 -2.37 2.81
N THR A 107 25.71 -1.90 2.03
CA THR A 107 26.23 -2.48 0.78
C THR A 107 26.99 -3.79 0.96
N PRO A 108 27.16 -4.63 -0.08
CA PRO A 108 28.00 -5.83 0.04
C PRO A 108 29.47 -5.43 0.21
N THR A 109 29.83 -4.19 -0.17
CA THR A 109 31.13 -3.56 0.05
C THR A 109 31.28 -3.02 1.48
N GLY A 110 30.20 -3.00 2.28
CA GLY A 110 30.18 -2.48 3.65
C GLY A 110 30.01 -0.96 3.77
N GLU A 111 29.69 -0.29 2.66
CA GLU A 111 29.33 1.13 2.61
C GLU A 111 27.85 1.31 2.96
N PHE A 112 27.44 2.54 3.27
CA PHE A 112 26.06 2.84 3.62
C PHE A 112 25.47 3.85 2.63
N SER A 113 24.21 3.64 2.29
CA SER A 113 23.42 4.60 1.54
C SER A 113 22.15 4.90 2.30
N SER A 114 21.76 6.17 2.34
CA SER A 114 20.56 6.61 3.05
C SER A 114 19.48 7.07 2.08
N ILE A 115 18.25 6.60 2.33
CA ILE A 115 17.03 7.08 1.68
C ILE A 115 16.20 7.77 2.75
N ARG A 116 15.91 9.06 2.55
CA ARG A 116 14.92 9.78 3.33
C ARG A 116 13.57 9.72 2.64
N THR A 117 12.53 9.50 3.41
CA THR A 117 11.16 9.56 2.91
C THR A 117 10.23 10.10 3.99
N ILE A 118 9.25 10.91 3.59
CA ILE A 118 8.14 11.35 4.47
C ILE A 118 7.10 10.22 4.62
N TYR A 119 7.32 9.10 3.91
CA TYR A 119 6.43 7.97 3.93
C TYR A 119 6.90 6.93 4.97
N PRO A 120 6.02 6.37 5.82
CA PRO A 120 6.38 5.28 6.74
C PRO A 120 6.58 3.94 6.00
N PHE A 121 7.71 3.77 5.34
CA PHE A 121 8.09 2.56 4.58
C PHE A 121 7.97 1.29 5.42
N THR A 122 8.42 1.34 6.67
CA THR A 122 8.30 0.21 7.62
C THR A 122 6.83 -0.19 7.82
N SER A 123 5.91 0.78 7.85
CA SER A 123 4.47 0.52 7.98
C SER A 123 3.85 -0.06 6.71
N ILE A 124 4.23 0.40 5.51
CA ILE A 124 3.85 -0.28 4.25
C ILE A 124 4.33 -1.71 4.29
N LEU A 125 5.61 -1.92 4.58
CA LEU A 125 6.23 -3.23 4.51
C LEU A 125 5.50 -4.20 5.46
N HIS A 126 5.23 -3.75 6.68
CA HIS A 126 4.44 -4.51 7.64
C HIS A 126 3.03 -4.83 7.10
N ALA A 127 2.31 -3.86 6.52
CA ALA A 127 0.98 -4.12 5.95
C ALA A 127 1.02 -5.10 4.78
N TYR A 128 1.91 -4.93 3.81
CA TYR A 128 1.98 -5.82 2.65
C TYR A 128 2.46 -7.23 3.02
N SER A 129 3.42 -7.36 3.93
CA SER A 129 3.93 -8.66 4.39
C SER A 129 2.87 -9.44 5.17
N ARG A 130 2.15 -8.78 6.08
CA ARG A 130 0.99 -9.34 6.80
C ARG A 130 -0.08 -9.83 5.82
N GLU A 131 -0.39 -9.04 4.79
CA GLU A 131 -1.49 -9.37 3.86
C GLU A 131 -1.10 -10.47 2.89
N ALA A 132 0.18 -10.55 2.50
CA ALA A 132 0.69 -11.63 1.68
C ALA A 132 0.55 -13.00 2.34
N LYS A 133 0.44 -13.06 3.68
CA LYS A 133 0.29 -14.29 4.47
C LYS A 133 -1.11 -14.52 5.03
N ASP A 134 -1.96 -13.50 5.07
CA ASP A 134 -3.30 -13.62 5.61
C ASP A 134 -4.28 -14.22 4.57
N PRO A 135 -4.88 -15.40 4.84
CA PRO A 135 -5.85 -16.01 3.92
C PRO A 135 -7.13 -15.17 3.74
N ASN A 136 -7.42 -14.25 4.67
CA ASN A 136 -8.52 -13.30 4.57
C ASN A 136 -8.12 -12.02 3.84
N SER A 137 -6.94 -12.00 3.24
CA SER A 137 -6.43 -10.85 2.50
C SER A 137 -6.09 -11.24 1.06
N MET A 138 -5.90 -10.22 0.25
CA MET A 138 -5.56 -10.33 -1.16
C MET A 138 -4.65 -9.18 -1.51
N VAL A 139 -3.53 -9.49 -2.17
CA VAL A 139 -2.63 -8.48 -2.72
C VAL A 139 -2.51 -8.76 -4.20
N LEU A 140 -3.24 -7.96 -4.99
CA LEU A 140 -3.18 -8.05 -6.44
C LEU A 140 -2.06 -7.16 -6.95
N ILE A 141 -1.17 -7.73 -7.76
CA ILE A 141 -0.21 -6.96 -8.52
C ILE A 141 -0.49 -7.09 -10.01
N GLY A 142 -0.34 -5.99 -10.72
CA GLY A 142 -0.20 -5.96 -12.17
C GLY A 142 1.25 -5.71 -12.54
N TYR A 143 1.76 -6.48 -13.49
CA TYR A 143 3.15 -6.34 -13.98
C TYR A 143 3.26 -6.71 -15.46
N TYR A 144 4.37 -6.31 -16.08
CA TYR A 144 4.80 -6.80 -17.38
C TYR A 144 5.83 -7.90 -17.19
N ASP A 145 5.70 -8.98 -17.96
CA ASP A 145 6.75 -9.99 -18.04
C ASP A 145 7.90 -9.55 -18.96
N THR A 146 8.93 -10.39 -19.06
CA THR A 146 10.11 -10.14 -19.93
C THR A 146 9.77 -10.05 -21.43
N ASN A 147 8.58 -10.47 -21.84
CA ASN A 147 8.06 -10.36 -23.20
C ASN A 147 7.07 -9.19 -23.36
N GLU A 148 7.04 -8.26 -22.40
CA GLU A 148 6.11 -7.12 -22.34
C GLU A 148 4.62 -7.50 -22.27
N LYS A 149 4.30 -8.73 -21.88
CA LYS A 149 2.91 -9.15 -21.68
C LYS A 149 2.43 -8.75 -20.29
N GLN A 150 1.22 -8.21 -20.23
CA GLN A 150 0.59 -7.82 -18.97
C GLN A 150 0.01 -9.02 -18.23
N HIS A 151 0.24 -9.06 -16.93
CA HIS A 151 -0.30 -10.06 -16.01
C HIS A 151 -0.94 -9.38 -14.80
N ILE A 152 -1.98 -10.01 -14.25
CA ILE A 152 -2.58 -9.63 -12.97
C ILE A 152 -2.68 -10.89 -12.12
N ILE A 153 -1.99 -10.89 -10.98
CA ILE A 153 -1.87 -12.03 -10.09
C ILE A 153 -2.19 -11.64 -8.65
N ASP A 154 -2.66 -12.60 -7.86
CA ASP A 154 -2.79 -12.47 -6.41
C ASP A 154 -1.57 -13.11 -5.76
N ILE A 155 -0.71 -12.31 -5.12
CA ILE A 155 0.53 -12.82 -4.53
C ILE A 155 0.29 -13.68 -3.27
N THR A 156 -0.93 -13.66 -2.73
CA THR A 156 -1.35 -14.57 -1.64
C THR A 156 -1.63 -16.00 -2.15
N GLU A 157 -1.83 -16.18 -3.45
CA GLU A 157 -2.18 -17.46 -4.07
C GLU A 157 -1.10 -17.97 -5.04
N GLN A 158 -0.41 -17.05 -5.73
CA GLN A 158 0.55 -17.39 -6.75
C GLN A 158 1.64 -16.31 -6.84
N SER A 159 2.88 -16.73 -7.10
CA SER A 159 4.00 -15.81 -7.26
C SER A 159 4.26 -15.49 -8.74
N PRO A 160 4.84 -14.33 -9.07
CA PRO A 160 5.31 -14.05 -10.42
C PRO A 160 6.49 -14.99 -10.78
N THR A 161 6.58 -15.40 -12.05
CA THR A 161 7.65 -16.28 -12.54
C THR A 161 8.62 -15.62 -13.52
N ASP A 162 8.16 -14.60 -14.25
CA ASP A 162 8.93 -13.92 -15.30
C ASP A 162 8.77 -12.40 -15.17
N PHE A 163 8.92 -11.85 -13.97
CA PHE A 163 8.69 -10.43 -13.71
C PHE A 163 9.73 -9.54 -14.43
N ALA A 164 9.26 -8.51 -15.14
CA ALA A 164 10.14 -7.49 -15.70
C ALA A 164 9.86 -6.09 -15.12
N LYS A 165 8.58 -5.69 -15.00
CA LYS A 165 8.25 -4.31 -14.66
C LYS A 165 6.95 -4.18 -13.84
N PRO A 166 6.95 -3.45 -12.71
CA PRO A 166 5.75 -3.23 -11.92
C PRO A 166 4.78 -2.30 -12.64
N LYS A 167 3.46 -2.46 -12.44
CA LYS A 167 2.45 -1.63 -13.10
C LYS A 167 1.35 -1.16 -12.15
N SER A 168 0.82 -2.04 -11.31
CA SER A 168 -0.33 -1.72 -10.47
C SER A 168 -0.39 -2.60 -9.22
N VAL A 169 -1.06 -2.11 -8.17
CA VAL A 169 -1.23 -2.83 -6.92
C VAL A 169 -2.58 -2.50 -6.30
N THR A 170 -3.24 -3.52 -5.75
CA THR A 170 -4.44 -3.38 -4.93
C THR A 170 -4.30 -4.29 -3.72
N ARG A 171 -4.61 -3.77 -2.54
CA ARG A 171 -4.70 -4.55 -1.30
C ARG A 171 -6.15 -4.64 -0.84
N VAL A 172 -6.60 -5.84 -0.51
CA VAL A 172 -7.93 -6.06 0.07
C VAL A 172 -7.80 -6.91 1.30
N ARG A 173 -8.49 -6.53 2.36
CA ARG A 173 -8.47 -7.22 3.64
C ARG A 173 -9.89 -7.47 4.12
N HIS A 174 -10.21 -8.72 4.42
CA HIS A 174 -11.47 -9.10 5.04
C HIS A 174 -11.27 -9.18 6.56
N MET A 175 -12.01 -8.36 7.29
CA MET A 175 -11.89 -8.19 8.74
C MET A 175 -13.16 -8.73 9.42
N GLU A 176 -13.00 -9.70 10.32
CA GLU A 176 -14.14 -10.31 11.05
C GLU A 176 -14.46 -9.60 12.37
N SER A 177 -13.48 -8.92 12.95
CA SER A 177 -13.58 -8.29 14.28
C SER A 177 -12.53 -7.21 14.47
N GLN A 178 -12.73 -6.38 15.50
CA GLN A 178 -11.94 -5.20 15.84
C GLN A 178 -11.88 -4.23 14.66
N ILE A 179 -13.03 -4.00 14.02
CA ILE A 179 -13.11 -3.29 12.75
C ILE A 179 -12.60 -1.87 12.90
N GLY A 180 -13.07 -1.18 13.94
CA GLY A 180 -12.61 0.18 14.26
C GLY A 180 -11.10 0.25 14.42
N ASP A 181 -10.53 -0.60 15.27
CA ASP A 181 -9.09 -0.61 15.54
C ASP A 181 -8.27 -0.92 14.29
N LYS A 182 -8.66 -1.95 13.54
CA LYS A 182 -7.94 -2.36 12.33
C LYS A 182 -8.05 -1.34 11.20
N ILE A 183 -9.18 -0.64 11.07
CA ILE A 183 -9.27 0.45 10.08
C ILE A 183 -8.39 1.61 10.51
N ILE A 184 -8.39 1.99 11.79
CA ILE A 184 -7.53 3.07 12.29
C ILE A 184 -6.04 2.74 12.15
N GLU A 185 -5.63 1.49 12.37
CA GLU A 185 -4.25 1.04 12.09
C GLU A 185 -3.82 1.33 10.65
N GLU A 186 -4.75 1.26 9.68
CA GLU A 186 -4.48 1.44 8.25
C GLU A 186 -4.47 2.91 7.81
N ILE A 187 -5.35 3.73 8.38
CA ILE A 187 -5.59 5.10 7.88
C ILE A 187 -5.28 6.19 8.89
N GLY A 188 -5.00 5.85 10.16
CA GLY A 188 -4.88 6.80 11.27
C GLY A 188 -3.81 7.86 11.03
N TYR A 189 -2.69 7.48 10.42
CA TYR A 189 -1.63 8.42 10.02
C TYR A 189 -2.10 9.54 9.09
N TYR A 190 -3.19 9.34 8.34
CA TYR A 190 -3.75 10.34 7.43
C TYR A 190 -4.86 11.19 8.07
N LEU A 191 -5.24 10.90 9.31
CA LEU A 191 -6.36 11.57 9.97
C LEU A 191 -5.84 12.70 10.89
N PRO A 192 -6.51 13.86 10.91
CA PRO A 192 -6.20 14.90 11.88
C PRO A 192 -6.61 14.47 13.29
N GLU A 193 -6.18 15.23 14.30
CA GLU A 193 -6.57 15.02 15.69
C GLU A 193 -8.12 14.91 15.83
N GLY A 194 -8.58 13.83 16.46
CA GLY A 194 -10.00 13.50 16.63
C GLY A 194 -10.65 12.80 15.44
N GLY A 195 -10.01 12.76 14.26
CA GLY A 195 -10.52 12.07 13.08
C GLY A 195 -10.69 10.55 13.29
N GLU A 196 -9.81 9.92 14.05
CA GLU A 196 -9.90 8.49 14.37
C GLU A 196 -11.20 8.13 15.09
N GLU A 197 -11.58 8.91 16.11
CA GLU A 197 -12.81 8.68 16.88
C GLU A 197 -14.05 8.89 16.01
N GLU A 198 -14.04 9.89 15.13
CA GLU A 198 -15.13 10.09 14.18
C GLU A 198 -15.33 8.87 13.26
N ILE A 199 -14.25 8.29 12.75
CA ILE A 199 -14.32 7.09 11.90
C ILE A 199 -14.83 5.90 12.71
N ARG A 200 -14.33 5.68 13.93
CA ARG A 200 -14.77 4.60 14.82
C ARG A 200 -16.28 4.64 15.07
N LEU A 201 -16.85 5.83 15.27
CA LEU A 201 -18.29 6.01 15.51
C LEU A 201 -19.17 5.69 14.29
N LEU A 202 -18.63 5.73 13.07
CA LEU A 202 -19.36 5.41 11.85
C LEU A 202 -19.30 3.92 11.49
N LEU A 203 -18.25 3.22 11.92
CA LEU A 203 -18.05 1.82 11.63
C LEU A 203 -18.95 0.95 12.50
N LYS A 204 -19.62 -0.02 11.88
CA LYS A 204 -20.29 -1.10 12.60
C LYS A 204 -19.29 -2.20 12.90
N GLU A 205 -19.39 -2.79 14.09
CA GLU A 205 -18.64 -3.99 14.45
C GLU A 205 -19.30 -5.22 13.82
N THR A 206 -19.05 -5.39 12.52
CA THR A 206 -19.56 -6.45 11.65
C THR A 206 -18.47 -6.83 10.66
N PRO A 207 -18.46 -8.05 10.08
CA PRO A 207 -17.51 -8.38 9.03
C PRO A 207 -17.44 -7.28 7.98
N THR A 208 -16.23 -6.88 7.63
CA THR A 208 -15.96 -5.71 6.79
C THR A 208 -14.85 -6.01 5.81
N ALA A 209 -15.06 -5.67 4.54
CA ALA A 209 -14.00 -5.70 3.55
C ALA A 209 -13.40 -4.29 3.45
N TYR A 210 -12.11 -4.19 3.73
CA TYR A 210 -11.32 -2.99 3.53
C TYR A 210 -10.61 -3.09 2.18
N LEU A 211 -10.92 -2.17 1.28
CA LEU A 211 -10.14 -1.96 0.06
C LEU A 211 -9.08 -0.93 0.39
N GLY A 212 -7.91 -1.47 0.75
CA GLY A 212 -6.66 -0.73 0.79
C GLY A 212 -6.29 -0.25 -0.61
N GLU A 213 -5.31 0.63 -0.65
CA GLU A 213 -4.95 1.47 -1.79
C GLU A 213 -4.99 0.73 -3.14
N ILE A 214 -5.61 1.37 -4.14
CA ILE A 214 -5.50 0.96 -5.55
C ILE A 214 -4.60 1.96 -6.24
N ALA A 215 -3.39 1.52 -6.56
CA ALA A 215 -2.38 2.32 -7.22
C ALA A 215 -2.09 1.74 -8.60
N THR A 216 -2.00 2.60 -9.61
CA THR A 216 -1.74 2.19 -11.00
C THR A 216 -0.80 3.21 -11.64
N ILE A 217 0.34 2.75 -12.16
CA ILE A 217 1.34 3.61 -12.80
C ILE A 217 0.90 4.08 -14.21
N THR A 218 0.07 3.28 -14.89
CA THR A 218 -0.47 3.55 -16.24
C THR A 218 -2.00 3.44 -16.25
N GLU A 219 -2.72 4.29 -17.00
CA GLU A 219 -4.19 4.36 -16.89
C GLU A 219 -4.93 3.08 -17.38
N GLY A 220 -6.03 2.73 -16.68
CA GLY A 220 -7.15 1.91 -17.21
C GLY A 220 -7.33 0.50 -16.63
N GLY A 221 -8.56 0.19 -16.16
CA GLY A 221 -9.12 -1.16 -16.00
C GLY A 221 -8.74 -1.97 -14.74
N PHE A 222 -7.59 -1.71 -14.12
CA PHE A 222 -7.08 -2.52 -13.01
C PHE A 222 -7.96 -2.51 -11.75
N MET A 223 -8.52 -1.35 -11.41
CA MET A 223 -9.50 -1.23 -10.32
C MET A 223 -10.68 -2.20 -10.50
N PHE A 224 -11.29 -2.22 -11.69
CA PHE A 224 -12.44 -3.07 -11.98
C PHE A 224 -12.12 -4.55 -11.83
N GLU A 225 -10.97 -4.98 -12.33
CA GLU A 225 -10.50 -6.35 -12.18
C GLU A 225 -10.24 -6.70 -10.72
N SER A 226 -9.65 -5.76 -9.97
CA SER A 226 -9.36 -5.94 -8.55
C SER A 226 -10.63 -6.16 -7.72
N ILE A 227 -11.63 -5.32 -7.98
CA ILE A 227 -12.96 -5.41 -7.34
C ILE A 227 -13.63 -6.75 -7.66
N LYS A 228 -13.61 -7.18 -8.93
CA LYS A 228 -14.20 -8.47 -9.33
C LYS A 228 -13.50 -9.66 -8.66
N ARG A 229 -12.18 -9.63 -8.54
CA ARG A 229 -11.41 -10.69 -7.87
C ARG A 229 -11.68 -10.72 -6.38
N ALA A 230 -11.73 -9.55 -5.72
CA ALA A 230 -12.13 -9.44 -4.32
C ALA A 230 -13.54 -10.02 -4.10
N ALA A 231 -14.50 -9.67 -4.96
CA ALA A 231 -15.86 -10.19 -4.92
C ALA A 231 -15.92 -11.72 -4.97
N LYS A 232 -15.08 -12.31 -5.83
CA LYS A 232 -15.02 -13.76 -6.02
C LYS A 232 -14.34 -14.45 -4.85
N LYS A 233 -13.24 -13.88 -4.33
CA LYS A 233 -12.44 -14.45 -3.24
C LYS A 233 -13.17 -14.40 -1.90
N PHE A 234 -13.80 -13.28 -1.59
CA PHE A 234 -14.48 -13.04 -0.31
C PHE A 234 -16.00 -13.21 -0.39
N ALA A 235 -16.50 -14.08 -1.28
CA ALA A 235 -17.94 -14.35 -1.35
C ALA A 235 -18.40 -15.26 -0.19
N PRO A 236 -19.52 -14.95 0.49
CA PRO A 236 -20.38 -13.78 0.31
C PRO A 236 -19.73 -12.50 0.87
N LEU A 237 -19.85 -11.40 0.14
CA LEU A 237 -19.26 -10.13 0.58
C LEU A 237 -19.92 -9.61 1.86
N PRO A 238 -19.13 -9.01 2.76
CA PRO A 238 -19.63 -8.42 3.99
C PRO A 238 -20.60 -7.27 3.72
N ASP A 239 -21.57 -7.07 4.62
CA ASP A 239 -22.55 -5.99 4.51
C ASP A 239 -21.95 -4.59 4.77
N GLN A 240 -20.67 -4.51 5.16
CA GLN A 240 -19.92 -3.27 5.28
C GLN A 240 -18.63 -3.35 4.45
N PHE A 241 -18.33 -2.26 3.75
CA PHE A 241 -17.13 -2.10 2.95
C PHE A 241 -16.52 -0.71 3.15
N VAL A 242 -15.22 -0.65 3.36
CA VAL A 242 -14.49 0.61 3.62
C VAL A 242 -13.44 0.80 2.54
N MET A 243 -13.39 1.99 1.96
CA MET A 243 -12.42 2.37 0.95
C MET A 243 -11.77 3.70 1.32
N PHE A 244 -10.44 3.66 1.45
CA PHE A 244 -9.62 4.86 1.63
C PHE A 244 -9.09 5.33 0.27
N THR A 245 -9.22 6.62 0.00
CA THR A 245 -8.68 7.24 -1.21
C THR A 245 -8.08 8.59 -0.87
N LYS A 246 -6.95 8.94 -1.49
CA LYS A 246 -6.31 10.25 -1.36
C LYS A 246 -6.37 10.98 -2.70
N GLU A 247 -6.55 12.31 -2.65
CA GLU A 247 -6.59 13.18 -3.82
C GLU A 247 -5.38 12.91 -4.72
N GLY A 248 -5.63 12.59 -6.00
CA GLY A 248 -4.57 12.21 -6.95
C GLY A 248 -4.37 10.72 -7.17
N SER A 249 -4.96 9.87 -6.34
CA SER A 249 -4.92 8.42 -6.56
C SER A 249 -5.80 8.07 -7.76
N ALA A 250 -5.56 6.90 -8.35
CA ALA A 250 -6.15 6.46 -9.61
C ALA A 250 -7.67 6.21 -9.55
N THR A 251 -8.38 6.71 -8.55
CA THR A 251 -9.67 6.15 -8.18
C THR A 251 -10.86 7.08 -8.19
N ILE A 252 -10.77 8.39 -7.96
CA ILE A 252 -11.94 9.30 -8.10
C ILE A 252 -11.45 10.72 -8.41
N ARG A 253 -11.65 11.22 -9.64
CA ARG A 253 -11.32 12.61 -10.03
C ARG A 253 -12.56 13.52 -9.99
N THR A 254 -13.76 12.95 -10.00
CA THR A 254 -15.04 13.68 -10.00
C THR A 254 -16.14 12.95 -9.21
N ALA A 255 -17.15 13.70 -8.74
CA ALA A 255 -18.35 13.13 -8.11
C ALA A 255 -19.14 12.19 -9.05
N GLU A 256 -19.09 12.42 -10.37
CA GLU A 256 -19.75 11.55 -11.34
C GLU A 256 -19.04 10.19 -11.50
N GLU A 257 -17.70 10.17 -11.42
CA GLU A 257 -16.92 8.93 -11.39
C GLU A 257 -17.18 8.12 -10.11
N GLU A 258 -17.34 8.81 -8.98
CA GLU A 258 -17.73 8.21 -7.71
C GLU A 258 -19.13 7.58 -7.78
N ASP A 259 -20.13 8.29 -8.30
CA ASP A 259 -21.49 7.75 -8.48
C ASP A 259 -21.49 6.53 -9.41
N ARG A 260 -20.65 6.55 -10.45
CA ARG A 260 -20.46 5.39 -11.34
C ARG A 260 -19.78 4.23 -10.63
N LEU A 261 -18.79 4.50 -9.78
CA LEU A 261 -18.10 3.50 -8.97
C LEU A 261 -19.06 2.87 -7.94
N LEU A 262 -19.87 3.69 -7.27
CA LEU A 262 -20.98 3.31 -6.39
C LEU A 262 -21.98 2.40 -7.10
N ALA A 263 -22.48 2.84 -8.26
CA ALA A 263 -23.44 2.08 -9.05
C ALA A 263 -22.85 0.75 -9.55
N LEU A 264 -21.56 0.74 -9.87
CA LEU A 264 -20.83 -0.46 -10.23
C LEU A 264 -20.67 -1.40 -9.01
N PHE A 265 -20.26 -0.89 -7.85
CA PHE A 265 -20.16 -1.68 -6.62
C PHE A 265 -21.48 -2.34 -6.28
N SER A 266 -22.60 -1.60 -6.26
CA SER A 266 -23.92 -2.15 -5.99
C SER A 266 -24.32 -3.25 -7.00
N LYS A 267 -23.98 -3.08 -8.28
CA LYS A 267 -24.31 -4.05 -9.34
C LYS A 267 -23.39 -5.29 -9.36
N VAL A 268 -22.10 -5.10 -9.16
CA VAL A 268 -21.07 -6.14 -9.33
C VAL A 268 -20.80 -6.89 -8.03
N LEU A 269 -20.70 -6.17 -6.90
CA LEU A 269 -20.36 -6.75 -5.62
C LEU A 269 -21.58 -7.30 -4.90
N TYR A 270 -22.65 -6.51 -4.83
CA TYR A 270 -23.78 -6.81 -3.95
C TYR A 270 -25.02 -7.36 -4.67
N LEU A 271 -24.87 -7.74 -5.95
CA LEU A 271 -25.91 -8.42 -6.75
C LEU A 271 -27.29 -7.74 -6.68
N GLY A 272 -27.32 -6.41 -6.64
CA GLY A 272 -28.56 -5.63 -6.60
C GLY A 272 -29.09 -5.29 -5.21
N LYS A 273 -28.35 -5.56 -4.11
CA LYS A 273 -28.63 -4.91 -2.83
C LYS A 273 -28.36 -3.41 -2.93
N GLU A 274 -29.22 -2.60 -2.31
CA GLU A 274 -28.98 -1.15 -2.18
C GLU A 274 -27.86 -0.90 -1.16
N LEU A 275 -26.97 0.04 -1.47
CA LEU A 275 -25.90 0.49 -0.59
C LEU A 275 -26.16 1.94 -0.15
N THR A 276 -25.87 2.26 1.10
CA THR A 276 -25.70 3.63 1.59
C THR A 276 -24.22 3.96 1.64
N LEU A 277 -23.85 5.17 1.21
CA LEU A 277 -22.50 5.71 1.33
C LEU A 277 -22.46 6.77 2.44
N GLN A 278 -21.52 6.63 3.36
CA GLN A 278 -21.07 7.69 4.24
C GLN A 278 -19.64 8.06 3.84
N ARG A 279 -19.43 9.33 3.48
CA ARG A 279 -18.12 9.86 3.13
C ARG A 279 -17.66 10.82 4.21
N LYS A 280 -16.42 10.62 4.67
CA LYS A 280 -15.67 11.61 5.45
C LYS A 280 -14.51 12.13 4.62
N GLN A 281 -14.27 13.43 4.72
CA GLN A 281 -13.20 14.13 4.03
C GLN A 281 -12.36 14.86 5.07
N TYR A 282 -11.04 14.67 5.01
CA TYR A 282 -10.08 15.37 5.85
C TYR A 282 -8.99 16.00 4.97
N LEU A 283 -8.24 16.94 5.54
CA LEU A 283 -6.97 17.39 5.00
C LEU A 283 -5.86 16.66 5.75
N ASP A 284 -4.94 16.03 5.02
CA ASP A 284 -3.71 15.50 5.62
C ASP A 284 -2.72 16.64 5.91
N ASP A 285 -1.59 16.30 6.54
CA ASP A 285 -0.54 17.27 6.90
C ASP A 285 0.08 17.99 5.69
N ASN A 286 -0.07 17.40 4.50
CA ASN A 286 0.36 17.97 3.22
C ASN A 286 -0.73 18.83 2.55
N GLY A 287 -1.86 19.07 3.22
CA GLY A 287 -2.98 19.85 2.72
C GLY A 287 -3.75 19.17 1.59
N LYS A 288 -3.67 17.85 1.45
CA LYS A 288 -4.36 17.05 0.44
C LYS A 288 -5.62 16.43 1.02
N ASN A 289 -6.66 16.34 0.18
CA ASN A 289 -7.88 15.70 0.62
C ASN A 289 -7.71 14.19 0.72
N VAL A 290 -8.05 13.63 1.87
CA VAL A 290 -8.24 12.19 2.06
C VAL A 290 -9.71 11.91 2.27
N PHE A 291 -10.18 10.81 1.69
CA PHE A 291 -11.57 10.40 1.76
C PHE A 291 -11.68 8.99 2.33
N VAL A 292 -12.50 8.87 3.37
CA VAL A 292 -12.90 7.58 3.94
C VAL A 292 -14.34 7.33 3.50
N ASN A 293 -14.53 6.33 2.63
CA ASN A 293 -15.81 5.96 2.07
C ASN A 293 -16.29 4.68 2.75
N ILE A 294 -17.40 4.78 3.49
CA ILE A 294 -18.01 3.66 4.22
C ILE A 294 -19.31 3.30 3.52
N TYR A 295 -19.31 2.15 2.87
CA TYR A 295 -20.46 1.58 2.18
C TYR A 295 -21.11 0.55 3.09
N GLN A 296 -22.42 0.64 3.24
CA GLN A 296 -23.20 -0.31 4.03
C GLN A 296 -24.40 -0.80 3.23
N VAL A 297 -24.66 -2.10 3.27
CA VAL A 297 -25.90 -2.66 2.73
C VAL A 297 -27.07 -2.08 3.50
N LYS A 298 -28.03 -1.54 2.76
CA LYS A 298 -29.28 -1.05 3.32
C LYS A 298 -30.08 -2.27 3.81
N ASN A 299 -30.19 -2.39 5.13
CA ASN A 299 -31.08 -3.39 5.73
C ASN A 299 -32.52 -2.89 5.63
N ASP A 300 -33.23 -3.29 4.57
CA ASP A 300 -34.69 -3.15 4.47
C ASP A 300 -35.43 -4.15 5.37
N GLN A 301 -34.87 -4.47 6.55
CA GLN A 301 -35.69 -5.08 7.61
C GLN A 301 -36.57 -3.99 8.19
N LEU A 302 -37.65 -3.73 7.45
CA LEU A 302 -38.89 -3.17 7.95
C LEU A 302 -39.21 -3.87 9.28
N GLN A 303 -39.20 -3.07 10.34
CA GLN A 303 -39.98 -3.34 11.53
C GLN A 303 -41.43 -3.55 11.07
N ASN A 304 -41.83 -4.82 10.91
CA ASN A 304 -43.23 -5.24 10.82
C ASN A 304 -43.67 -5.71 12.20
#